data_AF-A0A344UKF8-F1
#
_entry.id   AF-A0A344UKF8-F1
#
_cell.length_a   1.000
_cell.length_b   1.000
_cell.length_c   1.000
_cell.angle_alpha   90.00
_cell.angle_beta   90.00
_cell.angle_gamma   90.00
#
_symmetry.space_group_name_H-M   'P 1'
#
loop_
_entity.id
_entity.type
_entity.pdbx_description
1 polymer ?
#
loop_
_entity_poly.entity_id
_entity_poly.type
_entity_poly.pdbx_seq_one_letter_code
_entity_poly.pdbx_strand_id
1 'polypeptide(L)'
;MRRALWLLALLPSLLAMASPPWERGVLVEVGAYPLVKLGIERSDGEVLAIRAAEPGKGLDRAAVKTLRRQLGQRVRYRAAAYASSPVYGREVILSQAESDR
;
A
#
# COMPACT_ATOMS: atom_id res chain seq x y z
N MET A 1 41.13 22.83 11.54
CA MET A 1 39.69 22.50 11.66
C MET A 1 39.10 22.23 10.27
N ARG A 2 39.35 21.05 9.67
CA ARG A 2 39.00 20.77 8.26
C ARG A 2 38.49 19.34 8.01
N ARG A 3 38.09 18.62 9.08
CA ARG A 3 37.67 17.21 9.00
C ARG A 3 36.15 16.99 9.21
N ALA A 4 35.41 18.02 9.64
CA ALA A 4 33.99 17.89 9.95
C ALA A 4 33.06 17.99 8.72
N LEU A 5 33.56 18.45 7.57
CA LEU A 5 32.71 18.70 6.39
C LEU A 5 32.33 17.42 5.61
N TRP A 6 33.10 16.33 5.76
CA TRP A 6 32.86 15.09 5.00
C TRP A 6 31.72 14.24 5.57
N LEU A 7 31.35 14.43 6.84
CA LEU A 7 30.23 13.69 7.48
C LEU A 7 28.85 14.17 7.02
N LEU A 8 28.73 15.41 6.54
CA LEU A 8 27.46 15.98 6.07
C LEU A 8 27.05 15.51 4.68
N ALA A 9 27.98 15.03 3.86
CA ALA A 9 27.71 14.55 2.50
C ALA A 9 27.10 13.14 2.45
N LEU A 10 27.09 12.38 3.55
CA LEU A 10 26.57 11.01 3.64
C LEU A 10 25.12 10.90 4.15
N LEU A 11 24.56 11.99 4.68
CA LEU A 11 23.18 12.04 5.19
C LEU A 11 22.06 11.85 4.13
N PRO A 12 22.14 12.36 2.88
CA PRO A 12 21.03 12.23 1.94
C PRO A 12 20.82 10.79 1.47
N SER A 13 21.87 9.96 1.47
CA SER A 13 21.79 8.54 1.07
C SER A 13 21.03 7.67 2.07
N LEU A 14 21.00 8.06 3.35
CA LEU A 14 20.28 7.32 4.41
C LEU A 14 18.78 7.61 4.42
N LEU A 15 18.36 8.81 4.00
CA LEU A 15 16.95 9.21 3.94
C LEU A 15 16.18 8.57 2.78
N ALA A 16 16.87 8.14 1.71
CA ALA A 16 16.25 7.47 0.58
C ALA A 16 15.67 6.08 0.94
N MET A 17 16.07 5.48 2.07
CA MET A 17 15.58 4.18 2.55
C MET A 17 14.30 4.27 3.40
N ALA A 18 13.76 5.47 3.65
CA ALA A 18 12.65 5.63 4.60
C ALA A 18 11.24 5.32 4.03
N SER A 19 11.11 5.14 2.72
CA SER A 19 9.80 4.89 2.08
C SER A 19 9.61 3.40 1.75
N PRO A 20 8.44 2.80 2.06
CA PRO A 20 8.14 1.44 1.64
C PRO A 20 8.32 1.25 0.13
N PRO A 21 8.79 0.07 -0.32
CA PRO A 21 8.97 -0.20 -1.73
C PRO A 21 7.63 -0.18 -2.46
N TRP A 22 7.67 0.18 -3.76
CA TRP A 22 6.52 0.02 -4.63
C TRP A 22 6.31 -1.46 -4.94
N GLU A 23 5.08 -1.91 -4.77
CA GLU A 23 4.58 -3.21 -5.18
C GLU A 23 3.57 -3.05 -6.32
N ARG A 24 3.25 -4.15 -7.00
CA ARG A 24 2.26 -4.18 -8.09
C ARG A 24 1.23 -5.27 -7.86
N GLY A 25 0.01 -5.02 -8.30
CA GLY A 25 -1.07 -6.00 -8.26
C GLY A 25 -2.28 -5.56 -9.07
N VAL A 26 -3.31 -6.39 -9.09
CA VAL A 26 -4.59 -6.14 -9.74
C VAL A 26 -5.64 -5.89 -8.68
N LEU A 27 -6.46 -4.85 -8.85
CA LEU A 27 -7.59 -4.60 -7.97
C LEU A 27 -8.67 -5.67 -8.18
N VAL A 28 -9.05 -6.38 -7.13
CA VAL A 28 -10.02 -7.48 -7.17
C VAL A 28 -11.07 -7.33 -6.06
N GLU A 29 -12.18 -8.06 -6.17
CA GLU A 29 -13.12 -8.20 -5.07
C GLU A 29 -12.72 -9.40 -4.21
N VAL A 30 -12.77 -9.22 -2.88
CA VAL A 30 -12.41 -10.25 -1.90
C VAL A 30 -13.61 -10.53 -1.01
N GLY A 31 -13.91 -11.82 -0.85
CA GLY A 31 -15.05 -12.31 -0.07
C GLY A 31 -16.27 -12.63 -0.93
N ALA A 32 -17.38 -12.94 -0.25
CA ALA A 32 -18.67 -13.24 -0.87
C ALA A 32 -19.75 -12.34 -0.28
N TYR A 33 -20.85 -12.13 -1.02
CA TYR A 33 -21.98 -11.33 -0.55
C TYR A 33 -22.50 -11.87 0.80
N PRO A 34 -22.75 -11.00 1.81
CA PRO A 34 -22.73 -9.53 1.80
C PRO A 34 -21.38 -8.88 2.18
N LEU A 35 -20.34 -9.67 2.41
CA LEU A 35 -19.03 -9.27 2.92
C LEU A 35 -18.00 -9.12 1.79
N VAL A 36 -18.30 -8.27 0.80
CA VAL A 36 -17.41 -8.02 -0.34
C VAL A 36 -16.56 -6.76 -0.11
N LYS A 37 -15.24 -6.93 -0.09
CA LYS A 37 -14.25 -5.85 0.02
C LYS A 37 -13.45 -5.68 -1.26
N LEU A 38 -12.83 -4.51 -1.39
CA LEU A 38 -11.78 -4.31 -2.38
C LEU A 38 -10.50 -4.97 -1.87
N GLY A 39 -9.76 -5.63 -2.75
CA GLY A 39 -8.45 -6.23 -2.47
C GLY A 39 -7.47 -5.99 -3.59
N ILE A 40 -6.26 -6.51 -3.40
CA ILE A 40 -5.19 -6.55 -4.38
C ILE A 40 -4.75 -8.00 -4.53
N GLU A 41 -4.77 -8.50 -5.76
CA GLU A 41 -4.10 -9.73 -6.16
C GLU A 41 -2.68 -9.39 -6.61
N ARG A 42 -1.69 -9.93 -5.91
CA ARG A 42 -0.26 -9.74 -6.19
C ARG A 42 0.20 -10.71 -7.28
N SER A 43 1.37 -10.43 -7.86
CA SER A 43 1.95 -11.29 -8.90
C SER A 43 2.35 -12.70 -8.41
N ASP A 44 2.48 -12.90 -7.11
CA ASP A 44 2.73 -14.20 -6.47
C ASP A 44 1.44 -14.99 -6.20
N GLY A 45 0.28 -14.46 -6.57
CA GLY A 45 -1.03 -15.07 -6.35
C GLY A 45 -1.61 -14.81 -4.95
N GLU A 46 -0.92 -14.07 -4.08
CA GLU A 46 -1.50 -13.66 -2.79
C GLU A 46 -2.59 -12.61 -3.01
N VAL A 47 -3.75 -12.84 -2.41
CA VAL A 47 -4.88 -11.89 -2.43
C VAL A 47 -5.02 -11.27 -1.05
N LEU A 48 -4.90 -9.94 -1.00
CA LEU A 48 -4.97 -9.16 0.24
C LEU A 48 -6.16 -8.20 0.20
N ALA A 49 -7.06 -8.29 1.19
CA ALA A 49 -8.12 -7.31 1.33
C ALA A 49 -7.56 -5.95 1.76
N ILE A 50 -8.06 -4.86 1.16
CA ILE A 50 -7.65 -3.50 1.50
C ILE A 50 -8.45 -3.01 2.70
N ARG A 51 -7.74 -2.61 3.75
CA ARG A 51 -8.30 -1.92 4.91
C ARG A 51 -8.05 -0.42 4.76
N ALA A 52 -9.11 0.37 4.91
CA ALA A 52 -8.98 1.83 4.98
C ALA A 52 -8.17 2.22 6.22
N ALA A 53 -7.22 3.14 6.04
CA ALA A 53 -6.37 3.62 7.10
C ALA A 53 -7.11 4.60 8.03
N GLU A 54 -6.60 4.71 9.25
CA GLU A 54 -6.91 5.83 10.14
C GLU A 54 -6.31 7.14 9.58
N PRO A 55 -6.86 8.30 9.96
CA PRO A 55 -6.35 9.59 9.50
C PRO A 55 -4.84 9.72 9.70
N GLY A 56 -4.11 10.05 8.62
CA GLY A 56 -2.65 10.22 8.63
C GLY A 56 -1.84 8.92 8.63
N LYS A 57 -2.48 7.74 8.53
CA LYS A 57 -1.79 6.43 8.50
C LYS A 57 -1.79 5.77 7.12
N GLY A 58 -2.40 6.39 6.12
CA GLY A 58 -2.46 5.89 4.75
C GLY A 58 -3.71 6.34 4.01
N LEU A 59 -4.13 5.56 3.02
CA LEU A 59 -5.33 5.81 2.23
C LEU A 59 -6.59 5.62 3.07
N ASP A 60 -7.35 6.70 3.19
CA ASP A 60 -8.62 6.70 3.90
C ASP A 60 -9.73 5.97 3.12
N ARG A 61 -10.93 5.94 3.72
CA ARG A 61 -12.10 5.30 3.11
C ARG A 61 -12.51 5.92 1.78
N ALA A 62 -12.32 7.23 1.59
CA ALA A 62 -12.68 7.91 0.35
C ALA A 62 -11.71 7.53 -0.78
N ALA A 63 -10.41 7.48 -0.50
CA ALA A 63 -9.39 7.02 -1.42
C ALA A 63 -9.62 5.55 -1.82
N VAL A 64 -9.89 4.66 -0.86
CA VAL A 64 -10.23 3.25 -1.14
C VAL A 64 -11.50 3.13 -1.98
N LYS A 65 -12.51 3.98 -1.76
CA LYS A 65 -13.72 4.02 -2.59
C LYS A 65 -13.42 4.46 -4.02
N THR A 66 -12.48 5.38 -4.22
CA THR A 66 -12.01 5.79 -5.55
C THR A 66 -11.29 4.64 -6.25
N LEU A 67 -10.41 3.93 -5.55
CA LEU A 67 -9.75 2.73 -6.09
C LEU A 67 -10.76 1.66 -6.50
N ARG A 68 -11.87 1.49 -5.78
CA ARG A 68 -12.92 0.53 -6.15
C ARG A 68 -13.49 0.77 -7.55
N ARG A 69 -13.48 2.01 -8.04
CA ARG A 69 -13.92 2.33 -9.41
C ARG A 69 -12.96 1.82 -10.49
N GLN A 70 -11.76 1.40 -10.10
CA GLN A 70 -10.70 0.87 -10.95
C GLN A 70 -10.56 -0.65 -10.79
N LEU A 71 -11.61 -1.33 -10.33
CA LEU A 71 -11.64 -2.78 -10.21
C LEU A 71 -11.21 -3.46 -11.54
N GLY A 72 -10.39 -4.49 -11.44
CA GLY A 72 -9.79 -5.20 -12.57
C GLY A 72 -8.56 -4.51 -13.19
N GLN A 73 -8.21 -3.29 -12.75
CA GLN A 73 -7.04 -2.59 -13.26
C GLN A 73 -5.78 -2.94 -12.46
N ARG A 74 -4.63 -2.89 -13.15
CA ARG A 74 -3.32 -2.95 -12.51
C ARG A 74 -3.03 -1.65 -11.78
N VAL A 75 -2.50 -1.79 -10.57
CA VAL A 75 -2.07 -0.69 -9.72
C VAL A 75 -0.68 -0.96 -9.19
N ARG A 76 0.09 0.13 -9.02
CA ARG A 76 1.25 0.14 -8.16
C ARG A 76 0.84 0.72 -6.81
N TYR A 77 1.30 0.11 -5.73
CA TYR A 77 0.94 0.54 -4.38
C TYR A 77 2.13 0.46 -3.43
N ARG A 78 2.00 1.14 -2.28
CA ARG A 78 2.92 1.00 -1.15
C ARG A 78 2.13 0.56 0.06
N ALA A 79 2.57 -0.51 0.71
CA ALA A 79 1.99 -0.93 1.98
C ALA A 79 2.49 -0.02 3.11
N ALA A 80 1.57 0.54 3.89
CA ALA A 80 1.87 1.22 5.14
C ALA A 80 2.03 0.21 6.28
N ALA A 81 1.12 -0.77 6.33
CA ALA A 81 1.07 -1.81 7.35
C ALA A 81 0.22 -3.00 6.86
N TYR A 82 0.28 -4.09 7.62
CA TYR A 82 -0.64 -5.22 7.48
C TYR A 82 -1.42 -5.39 8.79
N ALA A 83 -2.67 -5.83 8.68
CA ALA A 83 -3.52 -6.13 9.82
C ALA A 83 -4.11 -7.52 9.67
N SER A 84 -4.36 -8.20 10.79
CA SER A 84 -5.10 -9.46 10.79
C SER A 84 -6.60 -9.19 10.97
N SER A 85 -7.41 -9.91 10.23
CA SER A 85 -8.87 -9.85 10.23
C SER A 85 -9.44 -11.26 10.35
N PRO A 86 -10.38 -11.50 11.29
CA PRO A 86 -11.03 -12.80 11.41
C PRO A 86 -11.77 -13.24 10.13
N VAL A 87 -12.23 -12.28 9.32
CA VAL A 87 -13.07 -12.52 8.14
C VAL A 87 -12.24 -12.60 6.86
N TYR A 88 -11.22 -11.75 6.73
CA TYR A 88 -10.46 -11.59 5.49
C TYR A 88 -9.01 -12.09 5.59
N GLY A 89 -8.63 -12.70 6.72
CA GLY A 89 -7.27 -13.11 6.98
C GLY A 89 -6.34 -11.89 7.06
N ARG A 90 -5.31 -11.86 6.22
CA ARG A 90 -4.36 -10.76 6.17
C ARG A 90 -4.89 -9.62 5.31
N GLU A 91 -5.05 -8.46 5.93
CA GLU A 91 -5.42 -7.21 5.26
C GLU A 91 -4.20 -6.31 5.06
N VAL A 92 -4.21 -5.53 3.99
CA VAL A 92 -3.19 -4.52 3.70
C VAL A 92 -3.76 -3.12 3.91
N ILE A 93 -2.98 -2.26 4.55
CA ILE A 93 -3.24 -0.83 4.65
C ILE A 93 -2.28 -0.14 3.68
N LEU A 94 -2.82 0.59 2.72
CA LEU A 94 -2.03 1.25 1.68
C LEU A 94 -1.62 2.65 2.15
N SER A 95 -0.36 3.04 1.96
CA SER A 95 0.06 4.43 2.10
C SER A 95 -0.19 5.21 0.81
N GLN A 96 0.05 4.58 -0.33
CA GLN A 96 -0.13 5.14 -1.66
C GLN A 96 -0.62 4.06 -2.63
N ALA A 97 -1.40 4.45 -3.63
CA ALA A 97 -1.82 3.58 -4.72
C ALA A 97 -2.10 4.42 -5.97
N GLU A 98 -1.61 3.94 -7.12
CA GLU A 98 -1.70 4.62 -8.40
C GLU A 98 -1.97 3.58 -9.50
N SER A 99 -2.73 3.97 -10.52
CA SER A 99 -2.91 3.11 -11.69
C SER A 99 -1.58 2.90 -12.43
N ASP A 100 -1.27 1.64 -12.74
CA ASP A 100 -0.09 1.28 -13.53
C ASP A 100 -0.50 1.40 -15.01
N ARG A 101 -0.47 2.63 -15.52
CA ARG A 101 -0.91 3.00 -16.88
C ARG A 101 0.28 3.21 -17.80
#